data_AF-A0A2N0X3X6-F1
#
_entry.id   AF-A0A2N0X3X6-F1
#
_cell.length_a   1.000
_cell.length_b   1.000
_cell.length_c   1.000
_cell.angle_alpha   90.00
_cell.angle_beta   90.00
_cell.angle_gamma   90.00
#
_symmetry.space_group_name_H-M   'P 1'
#
loop_
_entity.id
_entity.type
_entity.pdbx_description
1 polymer ?
#
loop_
_entity_poly.entity_id
_entity_poly.type
_entity_poly.pdbx_seq_one_letter_code
_entity_poly.pdbx_strand_id
1 'polypeptide(L)'
;MRLIIKVFVIYILITGAVCDALEVGKVCPVSNQKQTQLGLLILSEFWFHSGRSNASYIPRDDATGIGVEIHFFNNQAGQLNTLNKANCDKYRVIQVRKTNSLLNIGEEPVQVDIPAFFESPFYDNAPLEFGYHSHLTPLDSSDKPWDKQSSRASTLAIYDTPYVSDGYGIDGEHIRVEFETCIVCQREIGFDELLSCATWGYQRDYLNKETGWTEPEIIAPECQRSASEQFIETLAESVIIDYQYWLDWR
;
A
#
# COMPACT_ATOMS: atom_id res chain seq x y z
N MET A 1 60.62 -1.25 40.94
CA MET A 1 59.35 -0.52 40.72
C MET A 1 58.85 -0.87 39.33
N ARG A 2 57.89 -1.80 39.17
CA ARG A 2 57.38 -2.23 37.85
C ARG A 2 56.08 -1.49 37.55
N LEU A 3 56.11 -0.68 36.50
CA LEU A 3 54.96 0.08 35.99
C LEU A 3 54.06 -0.88 35.21
N ILE A 4 52.87 -1.19 35.74
CA ILE A 4 51.86 -1.99 35.05
C ILE A 4 51.01 -1.02 34.23
N ILE A 5 51.23 -0.99 32.91
CA ILE A 5 50.38 -0.29 31.96
C ILE A 5 49.11 -1.14 31.78
N LYS A 6 48.02 -0.73 32.41
CA LYS A 6 46.69 -1.29 32.12
C LYS A 6 46.19 -0.68 30.82
N VAL A 7 46.34 -1.40 29.72
CA VAL A 7 45.69 -1.08 28.45
C VAL A 7 44.20 -1.38 28.61
N PHE A 8 43.40 -0.33 28.74
CA PHE A 8 41.94 -0.42 28.68
C PHE A 8 41.53 -0.54 27.21
N VAL A 9 41.23 -1.77 26.77
CA VAL A 9 40.61 -2.00 25.46
C VAL A 9 39.12 -1.69 25.61
N ILE A 10 38.72 -0.51 25.17
CA ILE A 10 37.31 -0.12 25.05
C ILE A 10 36.74 -0.89 23.86
N TYR A 11 36.00 -1.97 24.15
CA TYR A 11 35.12 -2.59 23.17
C TYR A 11 33.96 -1.64 22.90
N ILE A 12 34.04 -0.89 21.80
CA ILE A 12 32.89 -0.19 21.24
C ILE A 12 31.97 -1.29 20.70
N LEU A 13 30.95 -1.65 21.49
CA LEU A 13 29.79 -2.38 20.99
C LEU A 13 29.08 -1.47 20.02
N ILE A 14 29.41 -1.59 18.74
CA ILE A 14 28.58 -1.08 17.65
C ILE A 14 27.34 -1.98 17.67
N THR A 15 26.32 -1.58 18.43
CA THR A 15 24.97 -2.07 18.22
C THR A 15 24.55 -1.52 16.86
N GLY A 16 24.84 -2.27 15.80
CA GLY A 16 24.27 -1.99 14.49
C GLY A 16 22.77 -1.91 14.68
N ALA A 17 22.18 -0.78 14.30
CA ALA A 17 20.74 -0.70 14.15
C ALA A 17 20.37 -1.83 13.19
N VAL A 18 19.68 -2.84 13.72
CA VAL A 18 19.06 -3.86 12.89
C VAL A 18 17.99 -3.10 12.13
N CYS A 19 18.28 -2.75 10.88
CA CYS A 19 17.28 -2.26 9.97
C CYS A 19 16.33 -3.44 9.76
N ASP A 20 15.13 -3.36 10.32
CA ASP A 20 14.13 -4.40 10.14
C ASP A 20 13.83 -4.46 8.64
N ALA A 21 14.22 -5.55 7.99
CA ALA A 21 14.15 -5.65 6.55
C ALA A 21 12.68 -5.75 6.13
N LEU A 22 12.32 -5.11 5.01
CA LEU A 22 11.01 -5.31 4.41
C LEU A 22 10.88 -6.78 3.97
N GLU A 23 9.91 -7.50 4.52
CA GLU A 23 9.54 -8.83 4.03
C GLU A 23 8.82 -8.68 2.69
N VAL A 24 9.45 -9.12 1.60
CA VAL A 24 8.97 -8.90 0.23
C VAL A 24 8.08 -10.05 -0.22
N GLY A 25 6.81 -9.77 -0.49
CA GLY A 25 5.85 -10.76 -0.99
C GLY A 25 5.77 -10.81 -2.51
N LYS A 26 5.60 -9.64 -3.16
CA LYS A 26 5.47 -9.54 -4.63
C LYS A 26 6.28 -8.37 -5.18
N VAL A 27 6.92 -8.61 -6.33
CA VAL A 27 7.61 -7.56 -7.10
C VAL A 27 7.00 -7.48 -8.49
N CYS A 28 6.49 -6.30 -8.84
CA CYS A 28 5.89 -5.99 -10.13
C CYS A 28 6.75 -4.99 -10.90
N PRO A 29 7.17 -5.29 -12.14
CA PRO A 29 7.85 -4.30 -12.97
C PRO A 29 6.87 -3.18 -13.30
N VAL A 30 7.32 -1.93 -13.16
CA VAL A 30 6.54 -0.76 -13.57
C VAL A 30 7.09 -0.24 -14.87
N SER A 31 6.22 -0.16 -15.88
CA SER A 31 6.54 0.38 -17.20
C SER A 31 5.52 1.41 -17.65
N ASN A 32 5.94 2.28 -18.57
CA ASN A 32 5.03 3.15 -19.31
C ASN A 32 4.33 2.41 -20.46
N GLN A 33 3.46 3.09 -21.19
CA GLN A 33 2.75 2.52 -22.34
C GLN A 33 3.68 2.02 -23.46
N LYS A 34 4.87 2.61 -23.57
CA LYS A 34 5.92 2.21 -24.51
C LYS A 34 6.75 1.02 -24.01
N GLN A 35 6.33 0.38 -22.92
CA GLN A 35 7.00 -0.77 -22.29
C GLN A 35 8.44 -0.46 -21.83
N THR A 36 8.77 0.81 -21.64
CA THR A 36 10.03 1.21 -21.02
C THR A 36 9.91 0.94 -19.53
N GLN A 37 10.78 0.09 -18.99
CA GLN A 37 10.81 -0.17 -17.56
C GLN A 37 11.29 1.08 -16.81
N LEU A 38 10.42 1.57 -15.93
CA LEU A 38 10.60 2.77 -15.12
C LEU A 38 10.91 2.46 -13.67
N GLY A 39 10.56 1.26 -13.18
CA GLY A 39 10.74 0.95 -11.77
C GLY A 39 10.23 -0.42 -11.35
N LEU A 40 10.06 -0.57 -10.05
CA LEU A 40 9.48 -1.73 -9.37
C LEU A 40 8.40 -1.27 -8.39
N LEU A 41 7.25 -1.91 -8.43
CA LEU A 41 6.21 -1.83 -7.41
C LEU A 41 6.32 -3.09 -6.55
N ILE A 42 6.58 -2.92 -5.26
CA ILE A 42 6.80 -4.00 -4.31
C ILE A 42 5.64 -4.00 -3.33
N LEU A 43 4.97 -5.15 -3.20
CA LEU A 43 4.03 -5.42 -2.12
C LEU A 43 4.78 -6.28 -1.11
N SER A 44 4.74 -5.89 0.17
CA SER A 44 5.29 -6.71 1.25
C SER A 44 4.59 -8.06 1.35
N GLU A 45 5.11 -8.95 2.18
CA GLU A 45 4.26 -10.01 2.74
C GLU A 45 3.07 -9.36 3.45
N PHE A 46 1.90 -9.96 3.28
CA PHE A 46 0.69 -9.50 3.94
C PHE A 46 0.74 -9.92 5.40
N TRP A 47 0.27 -9.05 6.28
CA TRP A 47 -0.03 -9.41 7.67
C TRP A 47 -1.53 -9.37 7.91
N PHE A 48 -1.94 -9.94 9.03
CA PHE A 48 -3.32 -10.02 9.48
C PHE A 48 -3.52 -9.12 10.69
N HIS A 49 -4.73 -8.61 10.88
CA HIS A 49 -5.10 -7.83 12.06
C HIS A 49 -6.57 -8.01 12.43
N SER A 50 -6.90 -7.73 13.68
CA SER A 50 -8.26 -7.74 14.22
C SER A 50 -8.76 -6.30 14.37
N GLY A 51 -9.57 -5.83 13.42
CA GLY A 51 -10.13 -4.48 13.45
C GLY A 51 -9.09 -3.36 13.62
N ARG A 52 -7.93 -3.49 12.97
CA ARG A 52 -6.74 -2.62 13.10
C ARG A 52 -6.03 -2.71 14.46
N SER A 53 -6.02 -3.90 15.04
CA SER A 53 -5.27 -4.23 16.25
C SER A 53 -4.65 -5.63 16.14
N ASN A 54 -3.75 -5.98 17.07
CA ASN A 54 -3.23 -7.36 17.23
C ASN A 54 -2.55 -7.92 15.97
N ALA A 55 -1.83 -7.08 15.23
CA ALA A 55 -1.27 -7.46 13.94
C ALA A 55 -0.18 -8.55 14.01
N SER A 56 -0.11 -9.39 12.97
CA SER A 56 0.76 -10.56 12.90
C SER A 56 0.90 -11.09 11.47
N TYR A 57 2.08 -11.58 11.08
CA TYR A 57 2.27 -12.27 9.79
C TYR A 57 1.63 -13.66 9.74
N ILE A 58 1.27 -14.21 10.90
CA ILE A 58 0.51 -15.46 11.03
C ILE A 58 -0.95 -15.08 11.31
N PRO A 59 -1.92 -15.61 10.54
CA PRO A 59 -3.33 -15.35 10.79
C PRO A 59 -3.73 -15.88 12.18
N ARG A 60 -4.55 -15.10 12.87
CA ARG A 60 -5.12 -15.46 14.17
C ARG A 60 -6.63 -15.66 13.99
N ASP A 61 -7.23 -16.49 14.84
CA ASP A 61 -8.66 -16.80 14.84
C ASP A 61 -9.56 -15.54 14.89
N ASP A 62 -9.03 -14.40 15.39
CA ASP A 62 -9.72 -13.12 15.49
C ASP A 62 -9.36 -12.10 14.39
N ALA A 63 -8.62 -12.52 13.35
CA ALA A 63 -8.27 -11.66 12.23
C ALA A 63 -9.49 -11.31 11.38
N THR A 64 -9.72 -10.03 11.14
CA THR A 64 -10.86 -9.53 10.34
C THR A 64 -10.41 -8.81 9.06
N GLY A 65 -9.11 -8.61 8.90
CA GLY A 65 -8.53 -7.90 7.77
C GLY A 65 -7.04 -8.19 7.61
N ILE A 66 -6.47 -7.51 6.63
CA ILE A 66 -5.07 -7.66 6.23
C ILE A 66 -4.38 -6.31 6.20
N GLY A 67 -3.06 -6.31 6.17
CA GLY A 67 -2.28 -5.12 5.85
C GLY A 67 -1.12 -5.42 4.92
N VAL A 68 -0.65 -4.38 4.26
CA VAL A 68 0.42 -4.44 3.27
C VAL A 68 1.20 -3.13 3.24
N GLU A 69 2.53 -3.22 3.11
CA GLU A 69 3.34 -2.10 2.68
C GLU A 69 3.50 -2.15 1.16
N ILE A 70 3.15 -1.07 0.46
CA ILE A 70 3.29 -0.98 -0.98
C ILE A 70 4.32 0.10 -1.31
N HIS A 71 5.44 -0.31 -1.89
CA HIS A 71 6.59 0.56 -2.18
C HIS A 71 6.85 0.64 -3.68
N PHE A 72 6.83 1.84 -4.23
CA PHE A 72 7.30 2.10 -5.58
C PHE A 72 8.75 2.60 -5.57
N PHE A 73 9.56 2.02 -6.45
CA PHE A 73 10.95 2.37 -6.69
C PHE A 73 11.16 2.72 -8.16
N ASN A 74 11.35 4.00 -8.48
CA ASN A 74 11.67 4.44 -9.85
C ASN A 74 13.13 4.11 -10.27
N ASN A 75 13.95 3.63 -9.33
CA ASN A 75 15.27 3.06 -9.55
C ASN A 75 15.69 2.28 -8.30
N GLN A 76 16.87 1.66 -8.33
CA GLN A 76 17.40 0.86 -7.22
C GLN A 76 17.54 1.62 -5.89
N ALA A 77 17.64 2.96 -5.92
CA ALA A 77 17.73 3.77 -4.72
C ALA A 77 16.37 4.37 -4.28
N GLY A 78 15.31 4.25 -5.08
CA GLY A 78 14.03 4.92 -4.85
C GLY A 78 14.11 6.45 -4.91
N GLN A 79 15.16 7.03 -5.48
CA GLN A 79 15.41 8.48 -5.46
C GLN A 79 15.14 9.12 -6.82
N LEU A 80 14.40 10.22 -6.87
CA LEU A 80 14.10 10.90 -8.14
C LEU A 80 15.33 11.54 -8.82
N ASN A 81 16.35 11.89 -8.03
CA ASN A 81 17.44 12.78 -8.46
C ASN A 81 18.45 12.16 -9.44
N THR A 82 18.41 10.84 -9.66
CA THR A 82 19.47 10.15 -10.42
C THR A 82 18.97 9.50 -11.72
N LEU A 83 17.71 9.02 -11.79
CA LEU A 83 17.20 8.22 -12.91
C LEU A 83 15.66 8.37 -13.12
N ASN A 84 15.16 9.58 -13.35
CA ASN A 84 13.76 9.80 -13.72
C ASN A 84 13.52 9.59 -15.23
N LYS A 85 13.55 8.33 -15.69
CA LYS A 85 13.43 7.99 -17.12
C LYS A 85 12.12 8.44 -17.77
N ALA A 86 11.06 8.59 -16.98
CA ALA A 86 9.73 8.97 -17.45
C ALA A 86 9.49 10.48 -17.48
N ASN A 87 10.45 11.28 -16.98
CA ASN A 87 10.33 12.72 -16.77
C ASN A 87 9.01 13.05 -16.02
N CYS A 88 8.71 12.32 -14.95
CA CYS A 88 7.58 12.65 -14.07
C CYS A 88 7.99 13.77 -13.12
N ASP A 89 7.14 14.76 -12.92
CA ASP A 89 7.39 15.75 -11.85
C ASP A 89 7.17 15.11 -10.49
N LYS A 90 6.19 14.20 -10.39
CA LYS A 90 5.95 13.39 -9.19
C LYS A 90 5.44 12.00 -9.57
N TYR A 91 5.77 11.00 -8.76
CA TYR A 91 5.08 9.73 -8.81
C TYR A 91 4.02 9.70 -7.71
N ARG A 92 2.80 9.30 -8.09
CA ARG A 92 1.65 9.18 -7.19
C ARG A 92 1.13 7.76 -7.23
N VAL A 93 0.22 7.45 -6.31
CA VAL A 93 -0.47 6.17 -6.26
C VAL A 93 -1.97 6.38 -6.14
N ILE A 94 -2.71 5.64 -6.95
CA ILE A 94 -4.16 5.57 -6.91
C ILE A 94 -4.54 4.12 -6.62
N GLN A 95 -5.53 3.94 -5.78
CA GLN A 95 -6.07 2.63 -5.45
C GLN A 95 -7.58 2.63 -5.70
N VAL A 96 -8.08 1.60 -6.37
CA VAL A 96 -9.51 1.33 -6.50
C VAL A 96 -9.84 0.10 -5.70
N ARG A 97 -10.86 0.20 -4.85
CA ARG A 97 -11.39 -0.90 -4.04
C ARG A 97 -12.67 -1.43 -4.66
N LYS A 98 -12.78 -2.75 -4.72
CA LYS A 98 -14.02 -3.49 -5.00
C LYS A 98 -14.41 -4.31 -3.78
N THR A 99 -15.67 -4.26 -3.37
CA THR A 99 -16.21 -5.11 -2.30
C THR A 99 -17.66 -5.53 -2.56
N ASN A 100 -18.06 -6.65 -1.99
CA ASN A 100 -19.44 -7.12 -1.96
C ASN A 100 -20.14 -6.91 -0.59
N SER A 101 -19.49 -6.20 0.34
CA SER A 101 -20.07 -5.95 1.66
C SER A 101 -21.17 -4.90 1.60
N LEU A 102 -22.01 -4.83 2.64
CA LEU A 102 -22.89 -3.70 2.86
C LEU A 102 -22.06 -2.41 2.98
N LEU A 103 -22.60 -1.32 2.47
CA LEU A 103 -21.90 -0.04 2.34
C LEU A 103 -22.61 1.05 3.13
N ASN A 104 -21.85 2.06 3.57
CA ASN A 104 -22.45 3.25 4.15
C ASN A 104 -23.14 4.08 3.05
N ILE A 105 -24.03 4.98 3.46
CA ILE A 105 -24.69 5.90 2.53
C ILE A 105 -23.63 6.73 1.79
N GLY A 106 -23.64 6.65 0.46
CA GLY A 106 -22.72 7.39 -0.41
C GLY A 106 -21.43 6.64 -0.77
N GLU A 107 -21.23 5.42 -0.29
CA GLU A 107 -20.16 4.52 -0.76
C GLU A 107 -20.67 3.62 -1.88
N GLU A 108 -19.79 3.34 -2.85
CA GLU A 108 -20.07 2.44 -3.97
C GLU A 108 -19.29 1.12 -3.85
N PRO A 109 -19.81 0.00 -4.42
CA PRO A 109 -19.13 -1.30 -4.38
C PRO A 109 -17.75 -1.26 -5.04
N VAL A 110 -17.60 -0.41 -6.05
CA VAL A 110 -16.33 -0.10 -6.70
C VAL A 110 -16.11 1.40 -6.60
N GLN A 111 -15.02 1.82 -5.97
CA GLN A 111 -14.70 3.24 -5.82
C GLN A 111 -13.20 3.47 -5.62
N VAL A 112 -12.75 4.71 -5.82
CA VAL A 112 -11.41 5.15 -5.41
C VAL A 112 -11.30 5.02 -3.91
N ASP A 113 -10.25 4.35 -3.45
CA ASP A 113 -10.06 3.98 -2.04
C ASP A 113 -9.41 5.13 -1.25
N ILE A 114 -10.12 6.24 -1.14
CA ILE A 114 -9.72 7.41 -0.35
C ILE A 114 -10.94 7.99 0.38
N PRO A 115 -10.74 8.80 1.44
CA PRO A 115 -11.85 9.47 2.09
C PRO A 115 -12.59 10.43 1.14
N ALA A 116 -13.92 10.43 1.21
CA ALA A 116 -14.78 11.22 0.30
C ALA A 116 -14.56 12.74 0.36
N PHE A 117 -13.89 13.26 1.39
CA PHE A 117 -13.55 14.67 1.54
C PHE A 117 -12.22 15.06 0.86
N PHE A 118 -11.50 14.11 0.27
CA PHE A 118 -10.25 14.40 -0.43
C PHE A 118 -10.52 15.12 -1.76
N GLU A 119 -9.72 16.15 -2.02
CA GLU A 119 -9.78 16.93 -3.27
C GLU A 119 -9.04 16.25 -4.44
N SER A 120 -8.25 15.19 -4.17
CA SER A 120 -7.48 14.47 -5.20
C SER A 120 -7.52 12.95 -5.00
N PRO A 121 -7.45 12.13 -6.07
CA PRO A 121 -7.64 10.68 -6.05
C PRO A 121 -6.46 9.89 -5.44
N PHE A 122 -5.46 10.58 -4.90
CA PHE A 122 -4.20 9.95 -4.54
C PHE A 122 -4.16 9.52 -3.08
N TYR A 123 -3.68 8.31 -2.87
CA TYR A 123 -3.54 7.70 -1.54
C TYR A 123 -2.36 8.30 -0.75
N ASP A 124 -1.43 8.98 -1.42
CA ASP A 124 -0.23 9.56 -0.84
C ASP A 124 -0.44 10.98 -0.27
N ASN A 125 -1.60 11.16 0.39
CA ASN A 125 -2.07 12.40 0.99
C ASN A 125 -2.54 12.17 2.43
N ALA A 126 -2.37 13.18 3.29
CA ALA A 126 -2.84 13.11 4.68
C ALA A 126 -4.39 13.07 4.74
N PRO A 127 -4.99 12.32 5.69
CA PRO A 127 -4.35 11.63 6.81
C PRO A 127 -3.98 10.17 6.55
N LEU A 128 -3.96 9.71 5.29
CA LEU A 128 -3.51 8.35 4.97
C LEU A 128 -2.02 8.18 5.29
N GLU A 129 -1.61 6.94 5.55
CA GLU A 129 -0.23 6.62 5.90
C GLU A 129 0.61 6.40 4.65
N PHE A 130 1.56 7.31 4.38
CA PHE A 130 2.44 7.26 3.22
C PHE A 130 3.86 7.70 3.56
N GLY A 131 4.79 7.47 2.63
CA GLY A 131 6.17 7.90 2.74
C GLY A 131 6.82 8.20 1.40
N TYR A 132 7.84 9.06 1.41
CA TYR A 132 8.63 9.39 0.22
C TYR A 132 10.11 9.33 0.55
N HIS A 133 10.92 8.91 -0.41
CA HIS A 133 12.37 8.80 -0.27
C HIS A 133 12.75 7.96 0.95
N SER A 134 13.79 8.37 1.68
CA SER A 134 14.09 7.82 2.99
C SER A 134 13.11 8.39 4.01
N HIS A 135 12.31 7.51 4.62
CA HIS A 135 11.29 7.87 5.60
C HIS A 135 11.21 6.81 6.71
N LEU A 136 10.51 7.15 7.79
CA LEU A 136 10.16 6.19 8.83
C LEU A 136 8.80 5.57 8.50
N THR A 137 8.62 4.29 8.84
CA THR A 137 7.28 3.66 8.83
C THR A 137 6.31 4.44 9.73
N PRO A 138 4.99 4.26 9.59
CA PRO A 138 4.00 4.98 10.39
C PRO A 138 4.25 4.88 11.90
N LEU A 139 3.92 5.96 12.60
CA LEU A 139 4.08 6.03 14.06
C LEU A 139 3.07 5.13 14.77
N ASP A 140 1.86 5.01 14.21
CA ASP A 140 0.89 4.04 14.69
C ASP A 140 1.33 2.63 14.31
N SER A 141 1.37 1.76 15.30
CA SER A 141 1.78 0.37 15.17
C SER A 141 0.72 -0.60 15.67
N SER A 142 -0.49 -0.13 16.02
CA SER A 142 -1.53 -1.03 16.57
C SER A 142 -1.93 -2.11 15.58
N ASP A 143 -1.95 -1.76 14.30
CA ASP A 143 -2.33 -2.58 13.17
C ASP A 143 -1.14 -3.05 12.33
N LYS A 144 0.10 -2.90 12.84
CA LYS A 144 1.33 -3.30 12.15
C LYS A 144 2.07 -4.39 12.94
N PRO A 145 2.74 -5.35 12.27
CA PRO A 145 3.42 -6.46 12.93
C PRO A 145 4.75 -6.05 13.61
N TRP A 146 5.16 -4.79 13.48
CA TRP A 146 6.37 -4.23 14.10
C TRP A 146 6.03 -3.26 15.23
N ASP A 147 6.80 -3.31 16.32
CA ASP A 147 6.58 -2.48 17.51
C ASP A 147 7.32 -1.12 17.49
N LYS A 148 8.14 -0.88 16.46
CA LYS A 148 8.97 0.33 16.34
C LYS A 148 8.99 0.82 14.91
N GLN A 149 9.10 2.15 14.76
CA GLN A 149 9.34 2.74 13.46
C GLN A 149 10.67 2.22 12.89
N SER A 150 10.61 1.75 11.65
CA SER A 150 11.76 1.30 10.88
C SER A 150 12.04 2.29 9.76
N SER A 151 13.31 2.44 9.39
CA SER A 151 13.65 3.24 8.21
C SER A 151 13.32 2.46 6.95
N ARG A 152 12.59 3.10 6.03
CA ARG A 152 12.32 2.61 4.68
C ARG A 152 12.92 3.56 3.66
N ALA A 153 13.20 3.04 2.48
CA ALA A 153 13.57 3.84 1.32
C ALA A 153 12.64 3.44 0.18
N SER A 154 12.03 4.39 -0.49
CA SER A 154 11.22 4.19 -1.69
C SER A 154 11.08 5.52 -2.43
N THR A 155 10.63 5.50 -3.68
CA THR A 155 10.17 6.74 -4.34
C THR A 155 8.90 7.23 -3.69
N LEU A 156 7.98 6.30 -3.46
CA LEU A 156 6.71 6.48 -2.79
C LEU A 156 6.37 5.18 -2.05
N ALA A 157 5.79 5.26 -0.87
CA ALA A 157 5.23 4.13 -0.14
C ALA A 157 3.84 4.49 0.39
N ILE A 158 2.96 3.49 0.46
CA ILE A 158 1.71 3.55 1.23
C ILE A 158 1.63 2.35 2.18
N TYR A 159 0.97 2.56 3.31
CA TYR A 159 0.80 1.57 4.37
C TYR A 159 -0.70 1.37 4.57
N ASP A 160 -1.21 0.28 4.03
CA ASP A 160 -2.66 0.04 4.02
C ASP A 160 -3.05 -1.12 4.92
N THR A 161 -4.17 -0.96 5.63
CA THR A 161 -4.71 -1.94 6.59
C THR A 161 -6.23 -2.07 6.44
N PRO A 162 -6.70 -2.56 5.28
CA PRO A 162 -8.11 -2.71 5.04
C PRO A 162 -8.73 -3.81 5.90
N TYR A 163 -9.98 -3.58 6.33
CA TYR A 163 -10.84 -4.60 6.92
C TYR A 163 -12.30 -4.24 6.68
N VAL A 164 -13.17 -5.25 6.76
CA VAL A 164 -14.63 -5.06 6.80
C VAL A 164 -15.12 -5.63 8.13
N SER A 165 -15.78 -4.79 8.91
CA SER A 165 -16.44 -5.22 10.14
C SER A 165 -17.60 -6.17 9.84
N ASP A 166 -17.79 -7.17 10.69
CA ASP A 166 -18.87 -8.17 10.57
C ASP A 166 -20.26 -7.56 10.41
N GLY A 167 -20.49 -6.37 10.97
CA GLY A 167 -21.76 -5.66 10.83
C GLY A 167 -22.12 -5.25 9.39
N TYR A 168 -21.15 -5.29 8.48
CA TYR A 168 -21.32 -5.01 7.06
C TYR A 168 -21.31 -6.27 6.19
N GLY A 169 -21.21 -7.47 6.78
CA GLY A 169 -21.32 -8.72 6.03
C GLY A 169 -22.75 -8.98 5.54
N ILE A 170 -22.88 -9.72 4.44
CA ILE A 170 -24.15 -10.22 3.92
C ILE A 170 -24.25 -11.70 4.29
N ASP A 171 -25.32 -12.09 4.99
CA ASP A 171 -25.48 -13.45 5.49
C ASP A 171 -25.40 -14.50 4.37
N GLY A 172 -24.51 -15.49 4.55
CA GLY A 172 -24.27 -16.57 3.60
C GLY A 172 -23.37 -16.21 2.42
N GLU A 173 -22.86 -14.99 2.35
CA GLU A 173 -21.90 -14.56 1.33
C GLU A 173 -20.52 -14.32 1.94
N HIS A 174 -19.46 -14.73 1.24
CA HIS A 174 -18.10 -14.38 1.64
C HIS A 174 -17.94 -12.86 1.71
N ILE A 175 -17.21 -12.34 2.69
CA ILE A 175 -16.75 -10.96 2.64
C ILE A 175 -15.52 -10.92 1.76
N ARG A 176 -15.60 -10.20 0.64
CA ARG A 176 -14.51 -10.08 -0.33
C ARG A 176 -14.16 -8.62 -0.55
N VAL A 177 -12.86 -8.32 -0.49
CA VAL A 177 -12.31 -7.00 -0.80
C VAL A 177 -11.11 -7.16 -1.70
N GLU A 178 -11.16 -6.51 -2.85
CA GLU A 178 -10.11 -6.51 -3.86
C GLU A 178 -9.66 -5.08 -4.13
N PHE A 179 -8.37 -4.94 -4.39
CA PHE A 179 -7.73 -3.67 -4.68
C PHE A 179 -6.97 -3.79 -5.99
N GLU A 180 -7.01 -2.70 -6.76
CA GLU A 180 -6.08 -2.46 -7.86
C GLU A 180 -5.33 -1.17 -7.54
N THR A 181 -4.01 -1.29 -7.41
CA THR A 181 -3.11 -0.18 -7.03
C THR A 181 -2.24 0.16 -8.22
N CYS A 182 -2.40 1.37 -8.76
CA CYS A 182 -1.67 1.84 -9.94
C CYS A 182 -0.71 2.99 -9.58
N ILE A 183 0.47 2.97 -10.20
CA ILE A 183 1.40 4.10 -10.13
C ILE A 183 1.06 5.11 -11.22
N VAL A 184 1.06 6.38 -10.84
CA VAL A 184 0.81 7.51 -11.73
C VAL A 184 2.08 8.31 -11.89
N CYS A 185 2.46 8.58 -13.13
CA CYS A 185 3.46 9.58 -13.46
C CYS A 185 2.75 10.93 -13.63
N GLN A 186 2.82 11.78 -12.61
CA GLN A 186 2.23 13.11 -12.62
C GLN A 186 3.17 14.10 -13.32
N ARG A 187 2.61 14.98 -14.15
CA ARG A 187 3.37 16.02 -14.87
C ARG A 187 2.67 17.39 -14.77
N GLU A 188 3.42 18.43 -14.45
CA GLU A 188 2.97 19.83 -14.49
C GLU A 188 2.74 20.30 -15.93
N ILE A 189 3.61 19.86 -16.85
CA ILE A 189 3.56 20.19 -18.28
C ILE A 189 3.42 18.89 -19.08
N GLY A 190 2.18 18.42 -19.22
CA GLY A 190 1.84 17.23 -19.98
C GLY A 190 0.60 16.53 -19.43
N PHE A 191 0.26 15.39 -20.03
CA PHE A 191 -0.74 14.50 -19.45
C PHE A 191 -0.08 13.61 -18.40
N ASP A 192 -0.82 13.37 -17.33
CA ASP A 192 -0.52 12.32 -16.39
C ASP A 192 -0.64 10.97 -17.08
N GLU A 193 0.19 10.02 -16.68
CA GLU A 193 0.21 8.70 -17.28
C GLU A 193 0.02 7.64 -16.20
N LEU A 194 -1.01 6.81 -16.37
CA LEU A 194 -1.14 5.57 -15.62
C LEU A 194 -0.05 4.61 -16.10
N LEU A 195 0.77 4.14 -15.16
CA LEU A 195 1.82 3.16 -15.42
C LEU A 195 1.25 1.75 -15.17
N SER A 196 2.10 0.84 -14.70
CA SER A 196 1.69 -0.50 -14.29
C SER A 196 0.99 -0.49 -12.93
N CYS A 197 0.21 -1.55 -12.70
CA CYS A 197 -0.61 -1.73 -11.52
C CYS A 197 -0.34 -3.10 -10.87
N ALA A 198 -0.88 -3.31 -9.68
CA ALA A 198 -0.97 -4.61 -9.05
C ALA A 198 -2.36 -4.81 -8.47
N THR A 199 -2.89 -6.02 -8.60
CA THR A 199 -4.09 -6.45 -7.88
C THR A 199 -3.70 -7.20 -6.62
N TRP A 200 -4.52 -7.09 -5.59
CA TRP A 200 -4.39 -7.82 -4.34
C TRP A 200 -5.70 -7.75 -3.56
N GLY A 201 -5.82 -8.50 -2.46
CA GLY A 201 -7.00 -8.40 -1.62
C GLY A 201 -7.10 -9.56 -0.65
N TYR A 202 -8.29 -9.72 -0.09
CA TYR A 202 -8.62 -10.87 0.73
C TYR A 202 -10.09 -11.25 0.58
N GLN A 203 -10.38 -12.49 0.97
CA GLN A 203 -11.73 -12.97 1.19
C GLN A 203 -11.81 -13.70 2.51
N ARG A 204 -12.98 -13.76 3.12
CA ARG A 204 -13.25 -14.64 4.26
C ARG A 204 -14.65 -15.21 4.18
N ASP A 205 -14.82 -16.43 4.66
CA ASP A 205 -16.14 -17.02 4.79
C ASP A 205 -16.91 -16.26 5.85
N TYR A 206 -18.13 -15.87 5.52
CA TYR A 206 -19.01 -15.18 6.42
C TYR A 206 -20.38 -15.83 6.34
N LEU A 207 -20.80 -16.46 7.45
CA LEU A 207 -22.12 -17.10 7.53
C LEU A 207 -23.15 -16.09 8.01
N ASN A 208 -22.91 -15.51 9.19
CA ASN A 208 -23.60 -14.35 9.73
C ASN A 208 -22.86 -13.90 11.00
N LYS A 209 -23.31 -12.77 11.55
CA LYS A 209 -22.74 -12.16 12.77
C LYS A 209 -22.79 -13.07 14.01
N GLU A 210 -23.70 -14.03 14.07
CA GLU A 210 -23.96 -14.86 15.27
C GLU A 210 -23.29 -16.24 15.22
N THR A 211 -23.05 -16.77 14.03
CA THR A 211 -22.66 -18.17 13.78
C THR A 211 -21.16 -18.31 13.48
N GLY A 212 -20.55 -17.26 12.92
CA GLY A 212 -19.10 -17.17 12.77
C GLY A 212 -18.63 -16.93 11.34
N TRP A 213 -17.31 -16.78 11.23
CA TRP A 213 -16.56 -16.46 10.02
C TRP A 213 -15.18 -17.12 10.08
N THR A 214 -14.44 -17.14 8.98
CA THR A 214 -13.06 -17.65 8.91
C THR A 214 -12.02 -16.52 8.83
N GLU A 215 -10.77 -16.82 9.14
CA GLU A 215 -9.70 -15.85 8.93
C GLU A 215 -9.62 -15.42 7.46
N PRO A 216 -9.16 -14.19 7.17
CA PRO A 216 -8.88 -13.75 5.81
C PRO A 216 -7.95 -14.71 5.06
N GLU A 217 -8.38 -15.13 3.88
CA GLU A 217 -7.54 -15.75 2.87
C GLU A 217 -7.05 -14.66 1.91
N ILE A 218 -5.73 -14.60 1.71
CA ILE A 218 -5.13 -13.64 0.76
C ILE A 218 -5.50 -14.01 -0.66
N ILE A 219 -6.05 -13.04 -1.39
CA ILE A 219 -6.17 -13.12 -2.84
C ILE A 219 -4.79 -12.77 -3.39
N ALA A 220 -4.12 -13.77 -3.98
CA ALA A 220 -2.73 -13.68 -4.38
C ALA A 220 -2.49 -12.46 -5.29
N PRO A 221 -1.42 -11.67 -5.03
CA PRO A 221 -1.20 -10.45 -5.79
C PRO A 221 -0.72 -10.74 -7.21
N GLU A 222 -1.29 -10.02 -8.19
CA GLU A 222 -0.93 -10.14 -9.60
C GLU A 222 -0.42 -8.81 -10.15
N CYS A 223 0.59 -8.89 -11.03
CA CYS A 223 1.13 -7.71 -11.68
C CYS A 223 0.37 -7.45 -12.97
N GLN A 224 -0.08 -6.22 -13.14
CA GLN A 224 -0.78 -5.78 -14.35
C GLN A 224 0.07 -4.74 -15.08
N ARG A 225 0.22 -4.91 -16.39
CA ARG A 225 1.01 -3.97 -17.20
C ARG A 225 0.34 -2.63 -17.38
N SER A 226 -0.98 -2.60 -17.31
CA SER A 226 -1.87 -1.45 -17.45
C SER A 226 -3.03 -1.60 -16.48
N ALA A 227 -3.70 -0.49 -16.17
CA ALA A 227 -4.95 -0.50 -15.42
C ALA A 227 -6.03 -1.35 -16.12
N SER A 228 -6.91 -1.94 -15.32
CA SER A 228 -8.11 -2.63 -15.82
C SER A 228 -9.14 -1.64 -16.36
N GLU A 229 -10.08 -2.14 -17.16
CA GLU A 229 -11.23 -1.35 -17.64
C GLU A 229 -12.05 -0.82 -16.46
N GLN A 230 -12.33 -1.67 -15.47
CA GLN A 230 -13.04 -1.29 -14.25
C GLN A 230 -12.34 -0.15 -13.50
N PHE A 231 -11.00 -0.16 -13.44
CA PHE A 231 -10.22 0.91 -12.81
C PHE A 231 -10.38 2.23 -13.56
N ILE A 232 -10.26 2.21 -14.89
CA ILE A 232 -10.39 3.41 -15.73
C ILE A 232 -11.80 3.99 -15.64
N GLU A 233 -12.83 3.15 -15.71
CA GLU A 233 -14.23 3.56 -15.55
C GLU A 233 -14.46 4.19 -14.17
N THR A 234 -13.97 3.56 -13.11
CA THR A 234 -14.09 4.09 -11.74
C THR A 234 -13.46 5.48 -11.60
N LEU A 235 -12.29 5.70 -12.23
CA LEU A 235 -11.66 7.03 -12.21
C LEU A 235 -12.44 8.07 -13.00
N ALA A 236 -12.99 7.69 -14.15
CA ALA A 236 -13.79 8.58 -14.99
C ALA A 236 -15.11 8.99 -14.32
N GLU A 237 -15.72 8.09 -13.54
CA GLU A 237 -16.98 8.32 -12.85
C GLU A 237 -16.82 8.95 -11.45
N SER A 238 -15.63 8.88 -10.86
CA SER A 238 -15.36 9.44 -9.54
C SER A 238 -15.58 10.96 -9.52
N VAL A 239 -16.53 11.41 -8.69
CA VAL A 239 -16.83 12.84 -8.48
C VAL A 239 -15.83 13.43 -7.48
N ILE A 240 -14.55 13.50 -7.87
CA ILE A 240 -13.51 14.18 -7.08
C ILE A 240 -13.35 15.58 -7.67
N ILE A 241 -14.10 16.52 -7.08
CA ILE A 241 -14.46 17.83 -7.65
C ILE A 241 -13.24 18.71 -8.02
N ASP A 242 -12.08 18.49 -7.41
CA ASP A 242 -10.87 19.31 -7.61
C ASP A 242 -9.73 18.64 -8.37
N TYR A 243 -9.82 17.35 -8.72
CA TYR A 243 -8.81 16.74 -9.59
C TYR A 243 -9.08 17.03 -11.06
N GLN A 244 -8.76 18.27 -11.47
CA GLN A 244 -8.81 18.72 -12.86
C GLN A 244 -7.41 19.15 -13.34
N TYR A 245 -6.54 18.18 -13.65
CA TYR A 245 -5.38 18.43 -14.51
C TYR A 245 -5.35 17.39 -15.66
N TRP A 246 -5.36 17.77 -16.93
CA TRP A 246 -6.54 18.28 -17.65
C TRP A 246 -7.08 17.15 -18.57
N LEU A 247 -8.25 16.58 -18.22
CA LEU A 247 -9.24 15.92 -19.10
C LEU A 247 -9.06 14.51 -19.71
N ASP A 248 -7.95 13.77 -19.60
CA ASP A 248 -7.93 12.39 -20.15
C ASP A 248 -6.76 11.55 -19.60
N TRP A 249 -7.07 10.58 -18.75
CA TRP A 249 -6.18 9.48 -18.36
C TRP A 249 -5.82 8.64 -19.60
N ARG A 250 -4.91 9.10 -20.45
CA ARG A 250 -4.63 8.45 -21.74
C ARG A 250 -3.30 7.74 -21.80
#